data_AF-A0A4V1SBX2-F1
#
_entry.id   AF-A0A4V1SBX2-F1
#
_cell.length_a   1.000
_cell.length_b   1.000
_cell.length_c   1.000
_cell.angle_alpha   90.00
_cell.angle_beta   90.00
_cell.angle_gamma   90.00
#
_symmetry.space_group_name_H-M   'P 1'
#
loop_
_entity.id
_entity.type
_entity.pdbx_description
1 polymer ?
#
loop_
_entity_poly.entity_id
_entity_poly.type
_entity_poly.pdbx_seq_one_letter_code
_entity_poly.pdbx_strand_id
1 'polypeptide(L)'
;MTDSDDWASALEGPPKKPMKRRTKIALWAFTLVVAWFTLSNASWLAPDPTGKRILIAHRGVSQLFDHSGVTDDTCTAARIFAPEHDYIENSLPSMKAAIGRDANMVKFDVAGTKD
;
A
#
# COMPACT_ATOMS: atom_id res chain seq x y z
N MET A 1 57.89 1.97 -29.65
CA MET A 1 56.91 2.37 -28.61
C MET A 1 55.57 2.28 -29.31
N THR A 2 54.77 1.27 -28.96
CA THR A 2 53.50 0.96 -29.62
C THR A 2 52.48 2.04 -29.31
N ASP A 3 51.82 2.57 -30.35
CA ASP A 3 50.77 3.58 -30.28
C ASP A 3 49.68 3.22 -29.25
N SER A 4 49.32 4.18 -28.41
CA SER A 4 48.43 4.04 -27.26
C SER A 4 46.94 4.20 -27.57
N ASP A 5 46.53 4.19 -28.84
CA ASP A 5 45.17 4.58 -29.25
C ASP A 5 44.17 3.41 -29.37
N ASP A 6 44.60 2.18 -29.10
CA ASP A 6 43.78 0.97 -29.30
C ASP A 6 42.65 0.80 -28.25
N TRP A 7 42.87 1.29 -27.02
CA TRP A 7 41.91 1.11 -25.91
C TRP A 7 40.62 1.92 -26.05
N ALA A 8 40.64 3.02 -26.79
CA ALA A 8 39.45 3.86 -26.99
C ALA A 8 38.38 3.15 -27.86
N SER A 9 38.82 2.32 -28.81
CA SER A 9 37.93 1.57 -29.70
C SER A 9 37.11 0.51 -28.96
N ALA A 10 37.64 -0.04 -27.86
CA ALA A 10 36.94 -1.01 -27.01
C ALA A 10 35.77 -0.40 -26.21
N LEU A 11 35.69 0.94 -26.13
CA LEU A 11 34.61 1.66 -25.48
C LEU A 11 33.51 2.09 -26.46
N GLU A 12 33.74 1.97 -27.77
CA GLU A 12 32.74 2.29 -28.79
C GLU A 12 31.71 1.15 -28.87
N GLY A 13 30.55 1.39 -28.25
CA GLY A 13 29.40 0.50 -28.38
C GLY A 13 28.98 0.32 -29.85
N PRO A 14 28.33 -0.80 -30.20
CA PRO A 14 27.98 -1.10 -31.58
C PRO A 14 27.17 0.04 -32.21
N PRO A 15 27.35 0.32 -33.51
CA PRO A 15 26.67 1.41 -34.20
C PRO A 15 25.16 1.26 -34.03
N LYS A 16 24.52 2.26 -33.42
CA LYS A 16 23.08 2.23 -33.15
C LYS A 16 22.32 2.18 -34.47
N LYS A 17 21.69 1.05 -34.76
CA LYS A 17 20.82 0.90 -35.94
C LYS A 17 19.62 1.86 -35.81
N PRO A 18 19.31 2.69 -36.82
CA PRO A 18 18.17 3.58 -36.74
C PRO A 18 16.88 2.78 -36.66
N MET A 19 16.02 3.12 -35.69
CA MET A 19 14.72 2.48 -35.54
C MET A 19 13.84 2.74 -36.77
N LYS A 20 13.13 1.70 -37.22
CA LYS A 20 12.14 1.82 -38.31
C LYS A 20 11.05 2.82 -37.90
N ARG A 21 10.56 3.61 -38.87
CA ARG A 21 9.50 4.62 -38.66
C ARG A 21 8.26 4.03 -37.95
N ARG A 22 7.87 2.81 -38.31
CA ARG A 22 6.74 2.09 -37.68
C ARG A 22 6.96 1.83 -36.19
N THR A 23 8.16 1.41 -35.79
CA THR A 23 8.51 1.17 -34.38
C THR A 23 8.48 2.45 -33.57
N LYS A 24 8.98 3.56 -34.13
CA LYS A 24 8.89 4.88 -33.49
C LYS A 24 7.43 5.30 -33.29
N ILE A 25 6.58 5.13 -34.31
CA ILE A 25 5.14 5.45 -34.22
C ILE A 25 4.46 4.58 -33.15
N ALA A 26 4.73 3.28 -33.12
CA ALA A 26 4.15 2.37 -32.13
C ALA A 26 4.54 2.75 -30.69
N LEU A 27 5.79 3.12 -30.45
CA LEU A 27 6.24 3.60 -29.14
C LEU A 27 5.60 4.93 -28.75
N TRP A 28 5.46 5.86 -29.69
CA TRP A 28 4.74 7.11 -29.44
C TRP A 28 3.27 6.86 -29.11
N ALA A 29 2.59 6.00 -29.88
CA ALA A 29 1.21 5.63 -29.61
C ALA A 29 1.06 4.97 -28.23
N PHE A 30 1.94 4.04 -27.89
CA PHE A 30 1.96 3.41 -26.57
C PHE A 30 2.17 4.43 -25.45
N THR A 31 3.14 5.34 -25.61
CA THR A 31 3.41 6.41 -24.64
C THR A 31 2.20 7.31 -24.45
N LEU A 32 1.53 7.70 -25.54
CA LEU A 32 0.32 8.51 -25.48
C LEU A 32 -0.83 7.78 -24.76
N VAL A 33 -0.99 6.48 -25.00
CA VAL A 33 -2.01 5.66 -24.32
C VAL A 33 -1.72 5.55 -22.82
N VAL A 34 -0.47 5.29 -22.43
CA VAL A 34 -0.08 5.24 -21.01
C VAL A 34 -0.27 6.61 -20.35
N ALA A 35 0.14 7.69 -21.02
CA ALA A 35 -0.05 9.06 -20.54
C ALA A 35 -1.54 9.38 -20.38
N TRP A 36 -2.37 9.00 -21.35
CA TRP A 36 -3.82 9.16 -21.28
C TRP A 36 -4.40 8.45 -20.06
N PHE A 37 -4.15 7.15 -19.88
CA PHE A 37 -4.66 6.41 -18.73
C PHE A 37 -4.20 7.00 -17.39
N THR A 38 -2.92 7.40 -17.32
CA THR A 38 -2.36 7.99 -16.09
C THR A 38 -3.03 9.32 -15.78
N LEU A 39 -3.17 10.21 -16.76
CA LEU A 39 -3.74 11.54 -16.57
C LEU A 39 -5.25 11.51 -16.41
N SER A 40 -5.97 10.61 -17.07
CA SER A 40 -7.42 10.47 -16.95
C SER A 40 -7.86 9.77 -15.67
N ASN A 41 -6.94 9.09 -14.97
CA ASN A 41 -7.20 8.39 -13.71
C ASN A 41 -6.42 8.97 -12.52
N ALA A 42 -5.78 10.13 -12.69
CA ALA A 42 -5.01 10.71 -11.61
C ALA A 42 -5.94 11.11 -10.45
N SER A 43 -5.53 10.78 -9.22
CA SER A 43 -6.33 11.02 -8.01
C SER A 43 -6.65 12.50 -7.76
N TRP A 44 -5.88 13.43 -8.34
CA TRP A 44 -6.13 14.87 -8.25
C TRP A 44 -7.21 15.38 -9.22
N LEU A 45 -7.67 14.57 -10.18
CA LEU A 45 -8.87 14.88 -10.97
C LEU A 45 -10.16 14.54 -10.21
N ALA A 46 -10.07 13.70 -9.17
CA ALA A 46 -11.23 13.38 -8.36
C ALA A 46 -11.68 14.63 -7.59
N PRO A 47 -13.00 14.89 -7.48
CA PRO A 47 -13.50 15.94 -6.61
C PRO A 47 -13.11 15.67 -5.16
N ASP A 48 -13.07 16.72 -4.34
CA ASP A 48 -12.84 16.58 -2.92
C ASP A 48 -13.84 15.57 -2.31
N PRO A 49 -13.37 14.63 -1.48
CA PRO A 49 -14.25 13.67 -0.83
C PRO A 49 -15.36 14.41 -0.09
N THR A 50 -16.61 14.05 -0.38
CA THR A 50 -17.76 14.62 0.33
C THR A 50 -17.87 14.00 1.72
N GLY A 51 -18.20 14.83 2.71
CA GLY A 51 -18.33 14.40 4.10
C GLY A 51 -17.05 14.54 4.93
N LYS A 52 -17.13 14.11 6.20
CA LYS A 52 -16.00 14.13 7.13
C LYS A 52 -15.31 12.76 7.13
N ARG A 53 -13.99 12.75 7.27
CA ARG A 53 -13.24 11.50 7.54
C ARG A 53 -13.72 10.95 8.89
N ILE A 54 -14.03 9.66 8.92
CA ILE A 54 -14.47 8.95 10.13
C ILE A 54 -13.39 7.95 10.49
N LEU A 55 -12.74 8.16 11.64
CA LEU A 55 -11.84 7.18 12.23
C LEU A 55 -12.66 6.11 12.95
N ILE A 56 -12.57 4.88 12.47
CA ILE A 56 -13.28 3.73 13.05
C ILE A 56 -12.28 2.88 13.84
N ALA A 57 -12.46 2.78 15.14
CA ALA A 57 -11.69 1.89 15.98
C ALA A 57 -12.22 0.45 15.86
N HIS A 58 -11.45 -0.42 15.21
CA HIS A 58 -11.80 -1.82 15.01
C HIS A 58 -11.63 -2.60 16.32
N ARG A 59 -12.74 -3.04 16.92
CA ARG A 59 -12.84 -3.70 18.24
C ARG A 59 -12.37 -2.84 19.42
N GLY A 60 -12.30 -1.51 19.25
CA GLY A 60 -11.72 -0.59 20.23
C GLY A 60 -10.19 -0.50 20.10
N VAL A 61 -9.50 -0.37 21.22
CA VAL A 61 -8.04 -0.52 21.35
C VAL A 61 -7.69 -1.99 21.62
N SER A 62 -6.85 -2.59 20.78
CA SER A 62 -6.47 -4.00 20.84
C SER A 62 -4.95 -4.18 20.98
N GLN A 63 -4.54 -5.36 21.43
CA GLN A 63 -3.13 -5.75 21.39
C GLN A 63 -2.72 -6.00 19.94
N LEU A 64 -1.48 -5.63 19.61
CA LEU A 64 -0.89 -5.91 18.30
C LEU A 64 -0.30 -7.32 18.28
N PHE A 65 -0.27 -7.93 17.09
CA PHE A 65 0.29 -9.26 16.86
C PHE A 65 1.01 -9.32 15.52
N ASP A 66 1.84 -10.35 15.33
CA ASP A 66 2.53 -10.56 14.07
C ASP A 66 1.58 -11.11 12.98
N HIS A 67 1.48 -10.38 11.86
CA HIS A 67 0.63 -10.73 10.73
C HIS A 67 1.27 -11.70 9.74
N SER A 68 2.55 -12.05 9.89
CA SER A 68 3.26 -12.92 8.94
C SER A 68 2.59 -14.31 8.82
N GLY A 69 2.20 -14.72 7.61
CA GLY A 69 1.62 -16.05 7.40
C GLY A 69 0.31 -16.34 8.16
N VAL A 70 -0.44 -15.31 8.57
CA VAL A 70 -1.77 -15.50 9.19
C VAL A 70 -2.73 -16.13 8.16
N THR A 71 -3.39 -17.20 8.59
CA THR A 71 -4.46 -17.90 7.87
C THR A 71 -5.74 -17.89 8.72
N ASP A 72 -6.85 -18.37 8.15
CA ASP A 72 -8.14 -18.46 8.85
C ASP A 72 -8.09 -19.33 10.11
N ASP A 73 -7.18 -20.31 10.17
CA ASP A 73 -7.00 -21.21 11.32
C ASP A 73 -5.99 -20.69 12.35
N THR A 74 -5.37 -19.54 12.10
CA THR A 74 -4.31 -19.02 12.96
C THR A 74 -4.90 -18.39 14.23
N CYS A 75 -4.51 -18.90 15.40
CA CYS A 75 -4.81 -18.24 16.67
C CYS A 75 -3.92 -17.01 16.87
N THR A 76 -4.45 -15.81 16.55
CA THR A 76 -3.72 -14.54 16.68
C THR A 76 -3.37 -14.18 18.13
N ALA A 77 -4.17 -14.63 19.10
CA ALA A 77 -3.91 -14.41 20.53
C ALA A 77 -2.59 -15.04 21.00
N ALA A 78 -2.12 -16.12 20.35
CA ALA A 78 -0.85 -16.76 20.68
C ALA A 78 0.38 -16.04 20.07
N ARG A 79 0.15 -14.98 19.27
CA ARG A 79 1.19 -14.25 18.51
C ARG A 79 1.25 -12.77 18.87
N ILE A 80 0.64 -12.37 19.98
CA ILE A 80 0.68 -11.00 20.44
C ILE A 80 2.11 -10.55 20.73
N PHE A 81 2.39 -9.28 20.49
CA PHE A 81 3.61 -8.67 21.00
C PHE A 81 3.54 -8.50 22.52
N ALA A 82 4.65 -8.09 23.14
CA ALA A 82 4.65 -7.73 24.54
C ALA A 82 3.57 -6.66 24.81
N PRO A 83 2.63 -6.86 25.76
CA PRO A 83 1.54 -5.92 25.98
C PRO A 83 2.04 -4.52 26.37
N GLU A 84 1.53 -3.49 25.69
CA GLU A 84 1.87 -2.09 25.97
C GLU A 84 0.80 -1.39 26.83
N HIS A 85 -0.38 -2.01 26.97
CA HIS A 85 -1.52 -1.49 27.72
C HIS A 85 -2.45 -2.61 28.20
N ASP A 86 -3.35 -2.30 29.14
CA ASP A 86 -4.30 -3.27 29.71
C ASP A 86 -5.62 -3.41 28.91
N TYR A 87 -5.77 -2.68 27.80
CA TYR A 87 -6.97 -2.76 26.97
C TYR A 87 -7.04 -4.09 26.20
N ILE A 88 -8.21 -4.73 26.27
CA ILE A 88 -8.55 -5.95 25.54
C ILE A 88 -9.60 -5.62 24.48
N GLU A 89 -9.47 -6.19 23.29
CA GLU A 89 -10.43 -5.99 22.19
C GLU A 89 -11.86 -6.38 22.58
N ASN A 90 -12.83 -5.74 21.94
CA ASN A 90 -14.26 -6.02 22.12
C ASN A 90 -14.77 -5.82 23.57
N SER A 91 -14.07 -5.00 24.38
CA SER A 91 -14.41 -4.71 25.78
C SER A 91 -14.77 -3.23 26.02
N LEU A 92 -15.66 -2.96 26.98
CA LEU A 92 -16.06 -1.58 27.31
C LEU A 92 -14.89 -0.64 27.66
N PRO A 93 -13.87 -1.06 28.46
CA PRO A 93 -12.70 -0.20 28.73
C PRO A 93 -11.94 0.18 27.46
N SER A 94 -11.77 -0.77 26.53
CA SER A 94 -11.11 -0.57 25.25
C SER A 94 -11.90 0.39 24.34
N MET A 95 -13.22 0.22 24.27
CA MET A 95 -14.09 1.12 23.49
C MET A 95 -14.05 2.55 24.04
N LYS A 96 -14.08 2.71 25.36
CA LYS A 96 -13.96 4.03 26.01
C LYS A 96 -12.61 4.67 25.73
N ALA A 97 -11.53 3.88 25.74
CA ALA A 97 -10.18 4.35 25.42
C ALA A 97 -10.03 4.78 23.96
N ALA A 98 -10.72 4.12 23.03
CA ALA A 98 -10.75 4.48 21.62
C ALA A 98 -11.49 5.81 21.39
N ILE A 99 -12.68 5.96 21.97
CA ILE A 99 -13.47 7.21 21.89
C ILE A 99 -12.67 8.38 22.49
N GLY A 100 -11.97 8.15 23.61
CA GLY A 100 -11.08 9.15 24.22
C GLY A 100 -9.84 9.51 23.40
N ARG A 101 -9.58 8.82 22.27
CA ARG A 101 -8.47 9.04 21.33
C ARG A 101 -8.98 9.39 19.92
N ASP A 102 -10.07 10.17 19.87
CA ASP A 102 -10.65 10.72 18.63
C ASP A 102 -11.23 9.69 17.65
N ALA A 103 -11.48 8.44 18.08
CA ALA A 103 -12.27 7.53 17.28
C ALA A 103 -13.70 8.09 17.13
N ASN A 104 -14.12 8.31 15.89
CA ASN A 104 -15.47 8.79 15.59
C ASN A 104 -16.52 7.67 15.68
N MET A 105 -16.08 6.42 15.54
CA MET A 105 -16.92 5.23 15.64
C MET A 105 -16.11 4.06 16.19
N VAL A 106 -16.79 3.13 16.85
CA VAL A 106 -16.19 1.86 17.28
C VAL A 106 -16.95 0.73 16.60
N LYS A 107 -16.23 -0.13 15.88
CA LYS A 107 -16.76 -1.41 15.39
C LYS A 107 -16.53 -2.44 16.47
N PHE A 108 -17.54 -3.18 16.88
CA PHE A 108 -17.41 -4.29 17.83
C PHE A 108 -18.17 -5.50 17.29
N ASP A 109 -17.80 -6.68 17.76
CA ASP A 109 -18.36 -7.94 17.27
C ASP A 109 -19.40 -8.47 18.24
N VAL A 110 -20.57 -8.76 17.70
CA VAL A 110 -21.69 -9.36 18.44
C VAL A 110 -21.82 -10.81 18.02
N ALA A 111 -21.95 -11.70 18.99
CA ALA A 111 -22.22 -13.12 18.79
C ALA A 111 -23.38 -13.55 19.68
N GLY A 112 -24.24 -14.42 19.18
CA GLY A 112 -25.34 -14.99 19.97
C GLY A 112 -24.81 -15.96 21.03
N THR A 113 -25.48 -16.00 22.16
CA THR A 113 -25.29 -17.03 23.19
C THR A 113 -26.15 -18.26 22.86
N LYS A 114 -26.14 -19.27 23.75
CA LYS A 114 -26.85 -20.53 23.52
C LYS A 114 -28.36 -20.42 23.80
N ASP A 115 -28.72 -19.55 24.73
CA ASP A 115 -30.09 -19.17 25.10
C ASP A 115 -30.72 -18.22 24.08
#